data_AF-A0AAV0ZJZ5-F1
#
_entry.id   AF-A0AAV0ZJZ5-F1
#
_cell.length_a   1.000
_cell.length_b   1.000
_cell.length_c   1.000
_cell.angle_alpha   90.00
_cell.angle_beta   90.00
_cell.angle_gamma   90.00
#
_symmetry.space_group_name_H-M   'P 1'
#
loop_
_entity.id
_entity.type
_entity.pdbx_description
1 polymer ?
#
loop_
_entity_poly.entity_id
_entity_poly.type
_entity_poly.pdbx_seq_one_letter_code
_entity_poly.pdbx_strand_id
1 'polypeptide(L)'
;MEKILPIMNKRREELSKGVLSSSNDMLSCLLAIRDENDKPLHDGIIIDNFIFLFVASHDTSATLMTLMIWKLSRDQEVYNKVLEEQMEILNQRNGSEESLTWGEIQKMKYTWRVAQELMRMIPPF
;
A
#
# COMPACT_ATOMS: atom_id res chain seq x y z
N MET A 1 21.81 -2.23 5.90
CA MET A 1 22.04 -3.21 4.81
C MET A 1 22.01 -4.66 5.28
N GLU A 2 22.69 -5.04 6.36
CA GLU A 2 22.80 -6.46 6.77
C GLU A 2 21.46 -7.19 6.97
N LYS A 3 20.40 -6.50 7.40
CA LYS A 3 19.09 -7.12 7.62
C LYS A 3 18.31 -7.45 6.33
N ILE A 4 18.56 -6.76 5.21
CA ILE A 4 17.77 -6.95 3.96
C ILE A 4 18.40 -7.99 3.02
N LEU A 5 19.72 -8.16 3.07
CA LEU A 5 20.45 -9.11 2.23
C LEU A 5 19.92 -10.56 2.35
N PRO A 6 19.65 -11.09 3.56
CA PRO A 6 19.05 -12.42 3.70
C PRO A 6 17.69 -12.54 3.00
N ILE A 7 16.87 -11.48 3.05
CA ILE A 7 15.54 -11.45 2.43
C ILE A 7 15.68 -11.45 0.90
N MET A 8 16.59 -10.63 0.36
CA MET A 8 16.89 -10.60 -1.08
C MET A 8 17.40 -11.95 -1.59
N ASN A 9 18.34 -12.58 -0.87
CA ASN A 9 18.91 -13.86 -1.27
C ASN A 9 17.85 -14.96 -1.28
N LYS A 10 17.01 -15.03 -0.25
CA LYS A 10 15.86 -15.94 -0.22
C LYS A 10 14.93 -15.70 -1.40
N ARG A 11 14.64 -14.43 -1.71
CA ARG A 11 13.75 -14.08 -2.83
C ARG A 11 14.32 -14.47 -4.19
N ARG A 12 15.63 -14.30 -4.40
CA ARG A 12 16.33 -14.77 -5.60
C ARG A 12 16.22 -16.27 -5.78
N GLU A 13 16.37 -17.02 -4.69
CA GLU A 13 16.24 -18.47 -4.70
C GLU A 13 14.82 -18.89 -5.10
N GLU A 14 13.80 -18.28 -4.50
CA GLU A 14 12.38 -18.53 -4.82
C GLU A 14 12.04 -18.21 -6.28
N LEU A 15 12.59 -17.13 -6.83
CA LEU A 15 12.47 -16.79 -8.26
C LEU A 15 13.16 -17.83 -9.15
N SER A 16 14.39 -18.24 -8.80
CA SER A 16 15.15 -19.24 -9.60
C SER A 16 14.47 -20.61 -9.62
N LYS A 17 13.74 -20.95 -8.55
CA LYS A 17 12.97 -22.19 -8.43
C LYS A 17 11.57 -22.09 -9.07
N GLY A 18 11.18 -20.93 -9.59
CA GLY A 18 9.84 -20.69 -10.15
C GLY A 18 8.72 -20.70 -9.11
N VAL A 19 9.05 -20.58 -7.82
CA VAL A 19 8.07 -20.49 -6.72
C VAL A 19 7.36 -19.14 -6.74
N LEU A 20 8.09 -18.09 -7.13
CA LEU A 20 7.57 -16.74 -7.32
C LEU A 20 7.73 -16.31 -8.77
N SER A 21 6.83 -15.43 -9.20
CA SER A 21 6.93 -14.69 -10.46
C SER A 21 7.58 -13.33 -10.24
N SER A 22 8.09 -12.70 -11.30
CA SER A 22 8.58 -11.32 -11.24
C SER A 22 7.51 -10.30 -10.84
N SER A 23 6.23 -10.64 -10.98
CA SER A 23 5.07 -9.83 -10.60
C SER A 23 4.55 -10.09 -9.17
N ASN A 24 5.19 -10.98 -8.40
CA ASN A 24 4.67 -11.33 -7.07
C ASN A 24 4.69 -10.17 -6.08
N ASP A 25 5.78 -9.41 -6.06
CA ASP A 25 5.91 -8.19 -5.26
C ASP A 25 7.00 -7.29 -5.81
N MET A 26 7.13 -6.10 -5.23
CA MET A 26 8.06 -5.09 -5.66
C MET A 26 9.53 -5.55 -5.61
N LEU A 27 9.93 -6.32 -4.58
CA LEU A 27 11.30 -6.81 -4.49
C LEU A 27 11.59 -7.83 -5.59
N SER A 28 10.62 -8.72 -5.85
CA SER A 28 10.69 -9.70 -6.93
C SER A 28 10.78 -9.02 -8.30
N CYS A 29 10.05 -7.93 -8.49
CA CYS A 29 10.13 -7.09 -9.68
C CYS A 29 11.53 -6.50 -9.84
N LEU A 30 12.07 -5.81 -8.82
CA LEU A 30 13.41 -5.21 -8.86
C LEU A 30 14.52 -6.25 -9.13
N LEU A 31 14.40 -7.45 -8.57
CA LEU A 31 15.34 -8.56 -8.79
C LEU A 31 15.26 -9.14 -10.21
N ALA A 32 14.10 -9.03 -10.86
CA ALA A 32 13.87 -9.51 -12.22
C ALA A 32 14.26 -8.49 -13.30
N ILE A 33 14.40 -7.20 -12.96
CA ILE A 33 14.82 -6.18 -13.92
C ILE A 33 16.22 -6.51 -14.47
N ARG A 34 16.37 -6.29 -15.77
CA ARG A 34 17.63 -6.39 -16.50
C ARG A 34 17.91 -5.07 -17.20
N ASP A 35 19.18 -4.71 -17.31
CA ASP A 35 19.62 -3.55 -18.08
C ASP A 35 19.63 -3.84 -19.59
N GLU A 36 20.05 -2.85 -20.39
CA GLU A 36 20.16 -2.96 -21.85
C GLU A 36 21.12 -4.07 -22.34
N ASN A 37 21.99 -4.57 -21.46
CA ASN A 37 22.94 -5.64 -21.73
C ASN A 37 22.51 -6.98 -21.10
N ASP A 38 21.24 -7.11 -20.71
CA ASP A 38 20.66 -8.28 -20.04
C ASP A 38 21.31 -8.62 -18.67
N LYS A 39 21.91 -7.62 -18.00
CA LYS A 39 22.52 -7.82 -16.68
C LYS A 39 21.54 -7.49 -15.56
N PRO A 40 21.55 -8.25 -14.45
CA PRO A 40 20.77 -7.89 -13.27
C PRO A 40 21.25 -6.57 -12.67
N LEU A 41 20.33 -5.83 -12.06
CA LEU A 41 20.67 -4.64 -11.29
C LEU A 41 21.61 -4.98 -10.13
N HIS A 42 22.53 -4.07 -9.83
CA HIS A 42 23.42 -4.19 -8.69
C HIS A 42 22.63 -4.16 -7.37
N ASP A 43 23.00 -5.01 -6.41
CA ASP A 43 22.33 -5.16 -5.12
C ASP A 43 22.14 -3.83 -4.39
N GLY A 44 23.14 -2.96 -4.42
CA GLY A 44 23.05 -1.61 -3.84
C GLY A 44 21.90 -0.79 -4.41
N ILE A 45 21.72 -0.80 -5.74
CA ILE A 45 20.63 -0.06 -6.40
C ILE A 45 19.27 -0.64 -6.00
N ILE A 46 19.16 -1.97 -5.94
CA ILE A 46 17.92 -2.65 -5.52
C ILE A 46 17.57 -2.28 -4.08
N ILE A 47 18.56 -2.32 -3.18
CA ILE A 47 18.39 -1.98 -1.76
C ILE A 47 17.98 -0.53 -1.60
N ASP A 48 18.67 0.40 -2.26
CA ASP A 48 18.41 1.83 -2.16
C ASP A 48 17.00 2.16 -2.65
N ASN A 49 16.59 1.62 -3.81
CA ASN A 49 15.23 1.82 -4.33
C ASN A 49 14.17 1.18 -3.42
N PHE A 50 14.42 -0.02 -2.91
CA PHE A 50 13.48 -0.69 -2.02
C PHE A 50 13.28 0.09 -0.71
N ILE A 51 14.35 0.54 -0.07
CA ILE A 51 14.28 1.33 1.16
C ILE A 51 13.64 2.69 0.89
N PHE A 52 14.00 3.36 -0.20
CA PHE A 52 13.43 4.64 -0.58
C PHE A 52 11.90 4.54 -0.72
N LEU A 53 11.41 3.56 -1.47
CA LEU A 53 9.96 3.36 -1.65
C LEU A 53 9.26 2.97 -0.36
N PHE A 54 9.90 2.15 0.49
CA PHE A 54 9.36 1.81 1.79
C PHE A 54 9.15 3.05 2.67
N VAL A 55 10.17 3.90 2.79
CA VAL A 55 10.09 5.14 3.59
C VAL A 55 9.06 6.10 3.00
N ALA A 56 9.09 6.33 1.68
CA ALA A 56 8.15 7.22 1.00
C ALA A 56 6.68 6.80 1.19
N SER A 57 6.40 5.49 1.16
CA SER A 57 5.04 4.95 1.36
C SER A 57 4.57 4.96 2.81
N HIS A 58 5.50 4.80 3.77
CA HIS A 58 5.17 4.65 5.18
C HIS A 58 4.71 5.97 5.80
N ASP A 59 5.53 7.01 5.72
CA ASP A 59 5.29 8.24 6.48
C ASP A 59 4.09 9.03 5.93
N THR A 60 3.93 9.03 4.60
CA THR A 60 2.79 9.67 3.93
C THR A 60 1.47 9.00 4.30
N SER A 61 1.40 7.67 4.21
CA SER A 61 0.20 6.89 4.54
C SER A 61 -0.15 6.97 6.03
N ALA A 62 0.85 6.84 6.91
CA ALA A 62 0.66 6.94 8.36
C ALA A 62 0.13 8.32 8.77
N THR A 63 0.64 9.39 8.15
CA THR A 63 0.17 10.75 8.37
C THR A 63 -1.29 10.89 7.95
N LEU A 64 -1.64 10.45 6.73
CA LEU A 64 -3.03 10.54 6.24
C LEU A 64 -4.00 9.74 7.12
N MET A 65 -3.63 8.53 7.53
CA MET A 65 -4.46 7.72 8.45
C MET A 65 -4.68 8.43 9.79
N THR A 66 -3.64 9.06 10.34
CA THR A 66 -3.74 9.83 11.58
C THR A 66 -4.67 11.03 11.41
N LEU A 67 -4.56 11.75 10.30
CA LEU A 67 -5.42 12.89 9.98
C LEU A 67 -6.88 12.46 9.77
N MET A 68 -7.12 11.29 9.17
CA MET A 68 -8.46 10.73 9.04
C MET A 68 -9.09 10.48 10.41
N ILE A 69 -8.39 9.81 11.32
CA ILE A 69 -8.88 9.55 12.69
C ILE A 69 -9.14 10.88 13.43
N TRP A 70 -8.21 11.83 13.32
CA TRP A 70 -8.38 13.16 13.90
C TRP A 70 -9.61 13.88 13.34
N LYS A 71 -9.84 13.84 12.02
CA LYS A 71 -10.99 14.49 11.39
C LYS A 71 -12.31 13.85 11.84
N LEU A 72 -12.37 12.52 11.84
CA LEU A 72 -13.56 11.76 12.25
C LEU A 72 -13.90 11.99 13.73
N SER A 73 -12.91 12.15 14.61
CA SER A 73 -13.14 12.42 16.03
C SER A 73 -13.61 13.84 16.34
N ARG A 74 -13.43 14.79 15.41
CA ARG A 74 -13.76 16.21 15.62
C ARG A 74 -14.96 16.71 14.83
N ASP A 75 -15.37 15.98 13.79
CA ASP A 75 -16.44 16.36 12.89
C ASP A 75 -17.49 15.26 12.83
N GLN A 76 -18.53 15.40 13.65
CA GLN A 76 -19.60 14.41 13.78
C GLN A 76 -20.38 14.22 12.47
N GLU A 77 -20.51 15.27 11.65
CA GLU A 77 -21.21 15.18 10.37
C GLU A 77 -20.41 14.32 9.40
N VAL A 78 -19.11 14.57 9.28
CA VAL A 78 -18.21 13.75 8.45
C VAL A 78 -18.17 12.31 8.96
N TYR A 79 -18.06 12.11 10.27
CA TYR A 79 -18.11 10.78 10.87
C TYR A 79 -19.39 10.03 10.50
N ASN A 80 -20.56 10.65 10.69
CA ASN A 80 -21.85 10.00 10.42
C ASN A 80 -21.97 9.60 8.94
N LYS A 81 -21.54 10.46 8.01
CA LYS A 81 -21.58 10.17 6.57
C LYS A 81 -20.60 9.06 6.17
N VAL A 82 -19.40 9.03 6.77
CA VAL A 82 -18.46 7.91 6.56
C VAL A 82 -19.06 6.62 7.11
N LEU A 83 -19.60 6.65 8.34
CA LEU A 83 -20.22 5.47 8.94
C LEU A 83 -21.39 4.95 8.12
N GLU A 84 -22.27 5.83 7.65
CA GLU A 84 -23.39 5.49 6.75
C GLU A 84 -22.89 4.79 5.49
N GLU A 85 -21.88 5.36 4.80
CA GLU A 85 -21.25 4.73 3.63
C GLU A 85 -20.70 3.34 3.94
N GLN A 86 -19.96 3.18 5.06
CA GLN A 86 -19.40 1.88 5.44
C GLN A 86 -20.50 0.85 5.75
N MET A 87 -21.57 1.26 6.43
CA MET A 87 -22.71 0.39 6.73
C MET A 87 -23.48 -0.01 5.48
N GLU A 88 -23.67 0.90 4.51
CA GLU A 88 -24.28 0.58 3.22
C GLU A 88 -23.47 -0.46 2.43
N ILE A 89 -22.14 -0.32 2.42
CA ILE A 89 -21.24 -1.27 1.75
C ILE A 89 -21.35 -2.66 2.42
N LEU A 90 -21.32 -2.70 3.76
CA LEU A 90 -21.46 -3.95 4.53
C LEU A 90 -22.83 -4.60 4.34
N ASN A 91 -23.91 -3.83 4.29
CA ASN A 91 -25.26 -4.36 4.09
C ASN A 91 -25.46 -4.99 2.70
N GLN A 92 -24.66 -4.58 1.71
CA GLN A 92 -24.65 -5.16 0.36
C GLN A 92 -23.75 -6.40 0.24
N ARG A 93 -23.02 -6.77 1.31
CA ARG A 93 -22.12 -7.93 1.31
C ARG A 93 -22.94 -9.21 1.31
N ASN A 94 -22.81 -9.97 0.23
CA ASN A 94 -23.36 -11.32 0.14
C ASN A 94 -22.26 -12.31 0.57
N GLY A 95 -22.30 -12.78 1.82
CA GLY A 95 -21.40 -13.82 2.31
C GLY A 95 -20.84 -13.54 3.70
N SER A 96 -20.06 -14.50 4.21
CA SER A 96 -19.44 -14.46 5.54
C SER A 96 -17.96 -14.05 5.49
N GLU A 97 -17.52 -13.38 4.42
CA GLU A 97 -16.15 -12.91 4.33
C GLU A 97 -15.90 -11.83 5.40
N GLU A 98 -14.93 -12.04 6.26
CA GLU A 98 -14.59 -11.10 7.34
C GLU A 98 -13.80 -9.90 6.81
N SER A 99 -13.00 -10.09 5.76
CA SER A 99 -12.15 -9.06 5.17
C SER A 99 -12.86 -8.17 4.15
N LEU A 100 -12.37 -6.95 3.97
CA LEU A 100 -12.79 -6.07 2.87
C LEU A 100 -12.28 -6.60 1.53
N THR A 101 -13.16 -6.63 0.53
CA THR A 101 -12.83 -6.94 -0.86
C THR A 101 -12.42 -5.69 -1.62
N TRP A 102 -11.69 -5.85 -2.73
CA TRP A 102 -11.31 -4.72 -3.59
C TRP A 102 -12.52 -3.96 -4.14
N GLY A 103 -13.58 -4.68 -4.51
CA GLY A 103 -14.82 -4.08 -4.99
C GLY A 103 -15.51 -3.21 -3.94
N GLU A 104 -15.42 -3.56 -2.66
CA GLU A 104 -15.96 -2.77 -1.56
C GLU A 104 -15.13 -1.52 -1.29
N ILE A 105 -13.79 -1.63 -1.32
CA ILE A 105 -12.89 -0.47 -1.20
C ILE A 105 -13.20 0.56 -2.29
N GLN A 106 -13.45 0.12 -3.52
CA GLN A 106 -13.84 1.01 -4.64
C GLN A 106 -15.18 1.71 -4.44
N LYS A 107 -16.06 1.23 -3.55
CA LYS A 107 -17.33 1.87 -3.21
C LYS A 107 -17.20 2.97 -2.17
N MET A 108 -16.07 3.08 -1.45
CA MET A 108 -15.82 4.06 -0.38
C MET A 108 -15.55 5.49 -0.92
N LYS A 109 -16.46 6.01 -1.74
CA LYS A 109 -16.30 7.26 -2.50
C LYS A 109 -16.28 8.50 -1.61
N TYR A 110 -17.15 8.57 -0.59
CA TYR A 110 -17.20 9.65 0.37
C TYR A 110 -15.98 9.64 1.28
N THR A 111 -15.62 8.48 1.83
CA THR A 111 -14.38 8.29 2.62
C THR A 111 -13.16 8.75 1.83
N TRP A 112 -13.08 8.41 0.53
CA TRP A 112 -12.01 8.89 -0.34
C TRP A 112 -12.01 10.41 -0.53
N ARG A 113 -13.18 11.04 -0.71
CA ARG A 113 -13.27 12.51 -0.77
C ARG A 113 -12.80 13.18 0.52
N VAL A 114 -13.10 12.60 1.68
CA VAL A 114 -12.60 13.10 2.98
C VAL A 114 -11.07 13.02 3.03
N ALA A 115 -10.49 11.90 2.60
CA ALA A 115 -9.03 11.75 2.50
C ALA A 115 -8.42 12.78 1.55
N GLN A 116 -9.02 12.98 0.37
CA GLN A 116 -8.58 14.01 -0.59
C GLN A 116 -8.67 15.42 -0.02
N GLU A 117 -9.74 15.75 0.70
CA GLU A 117 -9.91 17.06 1.33
C GLU A 117 -8.89 17.28 2.46
N LEU A 118 -8.55 16.23 3.21
CA LEU A 118 -7.46 16.29 4.18
C LEU A 118 -6.11 16.52 3.51
N MET A 119 -5.80 15.80 2.43
CA MET A 119 -4.57 16.04 1.66
C MET A 119 -4.54 17.44 1.03
N ARG A 120 -5.69 18.02 0.67
CA ARG A 120 -5.78 19.40 0.16
C ARG A 120 -5.51 20.43 1.25
N MET A 121 -6.04 20.22 2.46
CA MET A 121 -5.89 21.16 3.59
C MET A 121 -4.56 21.02 4.33
N ILE A 122 -4.10 19.78 4.49
CA ILE A 122 -2.91 19.39 5.25
C ILE A 122 -2.16 18.36 4.40
N PRO A 123 -1.39 18.80 3.39
CA PRO A 123 -0.64 17.91 2.53
C PRO A 123 0.38 17.10 3.34
N PRO A 124 0.35 15.75 3.27
CA PRO A 124 1.38 14.92 3.89
C PRO A 124 2.64 14.92 3.00
N PHE A 125 3.48 15.94 3.20
CA PHE A 125 4.72 16.24 2.45
C PHE A 125 4.56 16.57 0.95
#